data_AF-A0A1C5ZRC5-F1
#
_entry.id   AF-A0A1C5ZRC5-F1
#
_cell.length_a   1.000
_cell.length_b   1.000
_cell.length_c   1.000
_cell.angle_alpha   90.00
_cell.angle_beta   90.00
_cell.angle_gamma   90.00
#
_symmetry.space_group_name_H-M   'P 1'
#
loop_
_entity.id
_entity.type
_entity.pdbx_description
1 polymer ?
#
loop_
_entity_poly.entity_id
_entity_poly.type
_entity_poly.pdbx_seq_one_letter_code
_entity_poly.pdbx_strand_id
1 'polypeptide(L)'
;MPGVSEEQITAARQMTAIEFLQRYRPGELVKAESRGEFQLRAHDSFKINEETSFWHWKSRDVGGKTALDYLIKVEGIKFVDAMLALCEESPGYIPSPSQPEQKKEFALPPAAENNRRVFAYLMKRGISRKVIEACVRAGILYESADYHNAVFVGKDESGTARYAFLRGTYTKGKPFKAEMSGSEKAYCFCLPPEGKTSRLAVYEAAIETLAHLTLEGTSDKWRLSLGGIYAPKEGQETQSFSFKKPPALEAFLGRHPEIEEIEICTNSDFAGRWAAGHLAKAYQGKYRIVENLPGKDGCDYADLAKEKQEEQAARQRAACSR
;
A
#
# COMPACT_ATOMS: atom_id res chain seq x y z
N MET A 1 -37.65 -7.40 -3.86
CA MET A 1 -37.04 -8.75 -3.87
C MET A 1 -37.71 -9.56 -2.76
N PRO A 2 -38.39 -10.67 -3.06
CA PRO A 2 -38.99 -11.51 -2.03
C PRO A 2 -37.92 -12.45 -1.43
N GLY A 3 -37.99 -12.73 -0.12
CA GLY A 3 -37.49 -14.01 0.39
C GLY A 3 -36.54 -14.01 1.60
N VAL A 4 -36.33 -12.91 2.32
CA VAL A 4 -35.57 -12.96 3.58
C VAL A 4 -36.19 -12.01 4.62
N SER A 5 -36.56 -12.52 5.79
CA SER A 5 -37.07 -11.67 6.88
C SER A 5 -35.93 -10.99 7.66
N GLU A 6 -36.18 -9.82 8.24
CA GLU A 6 -35.19 -9.11 9.07
C GLU A 6 -34.70 -9.96 10.25
N GLU A 7 -35.55 -10.85 10.77
CA GLU A 7 -35.20 -11.81 11.81
C GLU A 7 -34.17 -12.83 11.34
N GLN A 8 -34.30 -13.35 10.12
CA GLN A 8 -33.31 -14.27 9.52
C GLN A 8 -31.97 -13.55 9.28
N ILE A 9 -32.00 -12.29 8.84
CA ILE A 9 -30.78 -11.49 8.65
C ILE A 9 -30.08 -11.26 10.00
N THR A 10 -30.85 -11.00 11.04
CA THR A 10 -30.35 -10.77 12.40
C THR A 10 -29.75 -12.05 12.96
N ALA A 11 -30.41 -13.20 12.79
CA ALA A 11 -29.92 -14.51 13.22
C ALA A 11 -28.61 -14.90 12.50
N ALA A 12 -28.53 -14.74 11.18
CA ALA A 12 -27.33 -15.05 10.40
C ALA A 12 -26.11 -14.17 10.76
N ARG A 13 -26.33 -13.01 11.38
CA ARG A 13 -25.27 -12.11 11.87
C ARG A 13 -24.79 -12.41 13.29
N GLN A 14 -25.40 -13.37 14.00
CA GLN A 14 -25.02 -13.71 15.37
C GLN A 14 -23.71 -14.47 15.46
N MET A 15 -23.45 -15.38 14.52
CA MET A 15 -22.21 -16.16 14.49
C MET A 15 -21.03 -15.27 14.05
N THR A 16 -19.97 -15.25 14.85
CA THR A 16 -18.76 -14.51 14.51
C THR A 16 -17.90 -15.28 13.49
N ALA A 17 -17.05 -14.57 12.76
CA ALA A 17 -16.18 -15.20 11.77
C ALA A 17 -15.18 -16.17 12.43
N ILE A 18 -14.66 -15.86 13.61
CA ILE A 18 -13.71 -16.73 14.32
C ILE A 18 -14.37 -18.04 14.77
N GLU A 19 -15.59 -17.97 15.32
CA GLU A 19 -16.37 -19.16 15.72
C GLU A 19 -16.67 -20.05 14.51
N PHE A 20 -17.11 -19.45 13.40
CA PHE A 20 -17.37 -20.18 12.16
C PHE A 20 -16.11 -20.88 11.65
N LEU A 21 -14.99 -20.16 11.59
CA LEU A 21 -13.73 -20.70 11.08
C LEU A 21 -13.19 -21.82 11.99
N GLN A 22 -13.27 -21.67 13.31
CA GLN A 22 -12.85 -22.72 14.25
C GLN A 22 -13.72 -23.97 14.14
N ARG A 23 -15.03 -23.81 13.94
CA ARG A 23 -15.98 -24.92 13.89
C ARG A 23 -15.99 -25.65 12.55
N TYR A 24 -15.99 -24.91 11.44
CA TYR A 24 -16.25 -25.46 10.10
C TYR A 24 -15.05 -25.40 9.14
N ARG A 25 -14.00 -24.65 9.49
CA ARG A 25 -12.75 -24.54 8.71
C ARG A 25 -11.49 -24.63 9.59
N PRO A 26 -11.41 -25.53 10.59
CA PRO A 26 -10.28 -25.54 11.53
C PRO A 26 -8.93 -25.74 10.84
N GLY A 27 -8.89 -26.43 9.69
CA GLY A 27 -7.67 -26.64 8.92
C GLY A 27 -7.14 -25.38 8.20
N GLU A 28 -8.00 -24.38 7.98
CA GLU A 28 -7.62 -23.11 7.35
C GLU A 28 -7.04 -22.11 8.36
N LEU A 29 -7.35 -22.21 9.65
CA LEU A 29 -6.80 -21.29 10.66
C LEU A 29 -5.37 -21.67 11.04
N VAL A 30 -4.47 -20.70 10.90
CA VAL A 30 -3.07 -20.80 11.32
C VAL A 30 -2.75 -19.62 12.24
N LYS A 31 -2.03 -19.86 13.36
CA LYS A 31 -1.62 -18.77 14.26
C LYS A 31 -0.75 -17.76 13.50
N ALA A 32 -1.08 -16.48 13.62
CA ALA A 32 -0.27 -15.41 13.07
C ALA A 32 0.94 -15.12 13.99
N GLU A 33 1.90 -14.33 13.50
CA GLU A 33 3.06 -13.89 14.28
C GLU A 33 2.67 -13.01 15.48
N SER A 34 1.51 -12.36 15.43
CA SER A 34 0.98 -11.51 16.50
C SER A 34 0.14 -12.32 17.49
N ARG A 35 0.33 -12.06 18.79
CA ARG A 35 -0.40 -12.77 19.86
C ARG A 35 -1.91 -12.48 19.75
N GLY A 36 -2.72 -13.54 19.78
CA GLY A 36 -4.18 -13.43 19.69
C GLY A 36 -4.72 -13.17 18.28
N GLU A 37 -3.90 -13.33 17.23
CA GLU A 37 -4.33 -13.28 15.84
C GLU A 37 -4.14 -14.62 15.13
N PHE A 38 -5.08 -14.94 14.24
CA PHE A 38 -4.97 -16.00 13.25
C PHE A 38 -4.92 -15.42 11.83
N GLN A 39 -4.46 -16.25 10.91
CA GLN A 39 -4.53 -16.03 9.46
C GLN A 39 -5.11 -17.27 8.78
N LEU A 40 -5.55 -17.11 7.53
CA LEU A 40 -5.95 -18.26 6.73
C LEU A 40 -4.73 -18.88 6.05
N ARG A 41 -4.71 -20.21 5.95
CA ARG A 41 -3.66 -20.98 5.27
C ARG A 41 -3.55 -20.58 3.81
N ALA A 42 -4.68 -20.44 3.11
CA ALA A 42 -4.71 -19.99 1.73
C ALA A 42 -4.40 -18.49 1.55
N HIS A 43 -4.62 -17.68 2.59
CA HIS A 43 -4.57 -16.21 2.52
C HIS A 43 -3.83 -15.61 3.74
N ASP A 44 -2.52 -15.50 3.62
CA ASP A 44 -1.62 -14.96 4.65
C ASP A 44 -1.85 -13.46 4.97
N SER A 45 -2.42 -12.71 4.02
CA SER A 45 -2.82 -11.30 4.16
C SER A 45 -4.16 -11.10 4.88
N PHE A 46 -4.93 -12.18 5.10
CA PHE A 46 -6.10 -12.18 5.96
C PHE A 46 -5.66 -12.33 7.42
N LYS A 47 -6.06 -11.40 8.27
CA LYS A 47 -5.81 -11.44 9.71
C LYS A 47 -7.13 -11.34 10.44
N ILE A 48 -7.34 -12.21 11.42
CA ILE A 48 -8.50 -12.21 12.31
C ILE A 48 -8.05 -12.26 13.77
N ASN A 49 -8.64 -11.42 14.60
CA ASN A 49 -8.41 -11.42 16.03
C ASN A 49 -9.26 -12.49 16.71
N GLU A 50 -8.66 -13.29 17.60
CA GLU A 50 -9.29 -14.42 18.28
C GLU A 50 -10.45 -13.99 19.19
N GLU A 51 -10.30 -12.89 19.92
CA GLU A 51 -11.27 -12.45 20.93
C GLU A 51 -12.41 -11.62 20.33
N THR A 52 -12.07 -10.72 19.41
CA THR A 52 -13.02 -9.74 18.87
C THR A 52 -13.65 -10.18 17.56
N SER A 53 -13.11 -11.21 16.92
CA SER A 53 -13.46 -11.69 15.58
C SER A 53 -13.34 -10.66 14.46
N PHE A 54 -12.74 -9.49 14.71
CA PHE A 54 -12.47 -8.52 13.67
C PHE A 54 -11.42 -9.08 12.73
N TRP A 55 -11.75 -9.05 11.44
CA TRP A 55 -10.85 -9.51 10.40
C TRP A 55 -10.68 -8.47 9.31
N HIS A 56 -9.48 -8.43 8.74
CA HIS A 56 -9.15 -7.60 7.60
C HIS A 56 -8.34 -8.39 6.59
N TRP A 57 -8.82 -8.41 5.35
CA TRP A 57 -8.11 -8.96 4.23
C TRP A 57 -7.33 -7.86 3.52
N LYS A 58 -6.07 -7.65 3.94
CA LYS A 58 -5.25 -6.51 3.48
C LYS A 58 -5.09 -6.47 1.96
N SER A 59 -4.95 -7.61 1.29
CA SER A 59 -4.80 -7.64 -0.17
C SER A 59 -6.10 -7.34 -0.94
N ARG A 60 -7.26 -7.33 -0.27
CA ARG A 60 -8.56 -7.03 -0.91
C ARG A 60 -9.24 -5.79 -0.36
N ASP A 61 -8.62 -5.13 0.63
CA ASP A 61 -9.15 -3.91 1.26
C ASP A 61 -10.61 -4.10 1.75
N VAL A 62 -10.87 -5.27 2.32
CA VAL A 62 -12.18 -5.65 2.86
C VAL A 62 -12.00 -6.17 4.28
N GLY A 63 -12.97 -5.83 5.13
CA GLY A 63 -13.03 -6.29 6.50
C GLY A 63 -14.44 -6.74 6.89
N GLY A 64 -14.51 -7.36 8.06
CA GLY A 64 -15.75 -7.81 8.64
C GLY A 64 -15.55 -8.35 10.04
N LYS A 65 -16.66 -8.79 10.63
CA LYS A 65 -16.68 -9.41 11.97
C LYS A 65 -17.50 -10.69 11.99
N THR A 66 -18.57 -10.75 11.20
CA THR A 66 -19.53 -11.87 11.22
C THR A 66 -19.11 -13.00 10.28
N ALA A 67 -19.60 -14.21 10.54
CA ALA A 67 -19.47 -15.34 9.62
C ALA A 67 -20.10 -15.00 8.25
N LEU A 68 -21.22 -14.30 8.24
CA LEU A 68 -21.89 -13.83 7.03
C LEU A 68 -20.99 -12.91 6.18
N ASP A 69 -20.31 -11.94 6.82
CA ASP A 69 -19.34 -11.09 6.14
C ASP A 69 -18.22 -11.92 5.50
N TYR A 70 -17.71 -12.92 6.23
CA TYR A 70 -16.66 -13.80 5.75
C TYR A 70 -17.11 -14.62 4.54
N LEU A 71 -18.27 -15.29 4.62
CA LEU A 71 -18.79 -16.11 3.51
C LEU A 71 -19.00 -15.29 2.23
N ILE A 72 -19.49 -14.06 2.35
CA ILE A 72 -19.75 -13.19 1.19
C ILE A 72 -18.45 -12.61 0.64
N LYS A 73 -17.65 -11.98 1.49
CA LYS A 73 -16.49 -11.17 1.06
C LYS A 73 -15.23 -12.01 0.84
N VAL A 74 -15.13 -13.17 1.49
CA VAL A 74 -13.97 -14.05 1.43
C VAL A 74 -14.23 -15.27 0.55
N GLU A 75 -15.29 -16.03 0.84
CA GLU A 75 -15.65 -17.23 0.07
C GLU A 75 -16.50 -16.93 -1.18
N GLY A 76 -16.94 -15.67 -1.38
CA GLY A 76 -17.67 -15.26 -2.58
C GLY A 76 -19.09 -15.83 -2.68
N ILE A 77 -19.65 -16.32 -1.58
CA ILE A 77 -20.98 -16.92 -1.52
C ILE A 77 -22.03 -15.81 -1.65
N LYS A 78 -23.09 -16.07 -2.42
CA LYS A 78 -24.20 -15.12 -2.56
C LYS A 78 -24.90 -14.96 -1.22
N PHE A 79 -25.39 -13.75 -0.95
CA PHE A 79 -26.01 -13.37 0.32
C PHE A 79 -27.07 -14.37 0.82
N VAL A 80 -27.98 -14.80 -0.06
CA VAL A 80 -29.07 -15.75 0.29
C VAL A 80 -28.51 -17.12 0.66
N ASP A 81 -27.55 -17.64 -0.12
CA ASP A 81 -26.93 -18.94 0.11
C ASP A 81 -26.10 -18.94 1.41
N ALA A 82 -25.38 -17.85 1.67
CA ALA A 82 -24.61 -17.67 2.91
C ALA A 82 -25.51 -17.57 4.14
N MET A 83 -26.69 -16.98 4.00
CA MET A 83 -27.69 -16.93 5.07
C MET A 83 -28.30 -18.29 5.37
N LEU A 84 -28.69 -19.05 4.34
CA LEU A 84 -29.24 -20.39 4.51
C LEU A 84 -28.23 -21.30 5.23
N ALA A 85 -26.95 -21.22 4.85
CA ALA A 85 -25.88 -21.97 5.49
C ALA A 85 -25.66 -21.62 6.98
N LEU A 86 -26.05 -20.43 7.43
CA LEU A 86 -25.88 -19.97 8.81
C LEU A 86 -27.16 -20.10 9.67
N CYS A 87 -28.34 -20.19 9.06
CA CYS A 87 -29.62 -20.26 9.77
C CYS A 87 -30.00 -21.68 10.24
N GLU A 88 -29.35 -22.73 9.74
CA GLU A 88 -29.67 -24.12 10.12
C GLU A 88 -29.14 -24.51 11.52
N GLU A 89 -28.24 -23.73 12.13
CA GLU A 89 -27.69 -24.05 13.45
C GLU A 89 -27.41 -22.78 14.29
N SER A 90 -28.31 -22.41 15.21
CA SER A 90 -28.06 -21.35 16.19
C SER A 90 -28.08 -21.86 17.65
N PRO A 91 -27.01 -21.62 18.41
CA PRO A 91 -27.11 -21.06 19.76
C PRO A 91 -26.42 -19.70 19.84
N GLY A 92 -27.06 -18.77 20.56
CA GLY A 92 -26.89 -17.33 20.42
C GLY A 92 -25.71 -16.72 21.16
N TYR A 93 -25.12 -15.73 20.49
CA TYR A 93 -24.35 -14.64 21.06
C TYR A 93 -24.96 -13.32 20.57
N ILE A 94 -25.24 -12.39 21.49
CA ILE A 94 -25.77 -11.06 21.16
C ILE A 94 -24.56 -10.13 21.06
N PRO A 95 -24.15 -9.69 19.85
CA PRO A 95 -23.05 -8.73 19.74
C PRO A 95 -23.46 -7.39 20.34
N SER A 96 -22.59 -6.80 21.16
CA SER A 96 -22.75 -5.41 21.60
C SER A 96 -22.83 -4.49 20.36
N PRO A 97 -23.71 -3.47 20.36
CA PRO A 97 -23.87 -2.57 19.23
C PRO A 97 -22.50 -1.99 18.86
N SER A 98 -22.12 -2.16 17.60
CA SER A 98 -20.90 -1.61 17.04
C SER A 98 -20.91 -0.10 17.25
N GLN A 99 -20.08 0.40 18.17
CA GLN A 99 -19.72 1.80 18.13
C GLN A 99 -19.13 2.06 16.73
N PRO A 100 -19.57 3.10 16.01
CA PRO A 100 -18.91 3.48 14.76
C PRO A 100 -17.42 3.60 15.07
N GLU A 101 -16.58 2.88 14.32
CA GLU A 101 -15.13 3.00 14.45
C GLU A 101 -14.79 4.48 14.38
N GLN A 102 -14.39 5.06 15.51
CA GLN A 102 -13.89 6.42 15.50
C GLN A 102 -12.71 6.42 14.52
N LYS A 103 -12.78 7.27 13.49
CA LYS A 103 -11.65 7.47 12.58
C LYS A 103 -10.42 7.69 13.45
N LYS A 104 -9.47 6.75 13.41
CA LYS A 104 -8.21 6.86 14.17
C LYS A 104 -7.57 8.18 13.78
N GLU A 105 -7.30 9.02 14.76
CA GLU A 105 -6.69 10.32 14.54
C GLU A 105 -5.30 10.11 13.92
N PHE A 106 -5.03 10.81 12.81
CA PHE A 106 -3.74 10.73 12.15
C PHE A 106 -2.72 11.53 12.94
N ALA A 107 -1.62 10.88 13.33
CA ALA A 107 -0.49 11.52 13.97
C ALA A 107 0.82 11.04 13.33
N LEU A 108 1.73 11.97 13.09
CA LEU A 108 3.09 11.67 12.68
C LEU A 108 3.88 11.12 13.89
N PRO A 109 4.75 10.11 13.70
CA PRO A 109 5.66 9.70 14.77
C PRO A 109 6.62 10.84 15.13
N PRO A 110 7.09 10.90 16.39
CA PRO A 110 8.07 11.91 16.80
C PRO A 110 9.34 11.80 15.96
N ALA A 111 9.91 12.95 15.60
CA ALA A 111 11.17 13.00 14.88
C ALA A 111 12.36 12.70 15.81
N ALA A 112 13.34 11.96 15.30
CA ALA A 112 14.63 11.79 15.94
C ALA A 112 15.40 13.12 15.94
N GLU A 113 16.42 13.22 16.82
CA GLU A 113 17.30 14.39 16.90
C GLU A 113 18.03 14.68 15.58
N ASN A 114 18.31 13.64 14.79
CA ASN A 114 18.95 13.76 13.49
C ASN A 114 18.50 12.64 12.53
N ASN A 115 18.80 12.82 11.24
CA ASN A 115 18.38 11.91 10.17
C ASN A 115 19.50 10.94 9.72
N ARG A 116 20.52 10.70 10.55
CA ARG A 116 21.76 10.02 10.11
C ARG A 116 21.52 8.63 9.55
N ARG A 117 20.61 7.83 10.14
CA ARG A 117 20.33 6.47 9.66
C ARG A 117 19.51 6.50 8.38
N VAL A 118 18.55 7.42 8.28
CA VAL A 118 17.79 7.63 7.03
C VAL A 118 18.70 8.03 5.89
N PHE A 119 19.63 8.96 6.10
CA PHE A 119 20.63 9.34 5.10
C PHE A 119 21.47 8.14 4.68
N ALA A 120 22.06 7.41 5.64
CA ALA A 120 22.89 6.25 5.34
C ALA A 120 22.11 5.16 4.58
N TYR A 121 20.87 4.90 4.97
CA TYR A 121 20.00 3.91 4.35
C TYR A 121 19.64 4.29 2.90
N LEU A 122 19.15 5.50 2.67
CA LEU A 122 18.70 5.94 1.34
C LEU A 122 19.88 6.14 0.38
N MET A 123 21.01 6.65 0.87
CA MET A 123 22.24 6.74 0.06
C MET A 123 22.76 5.36 -0.35
N LYS A 124 22.65 4.35 0.52
CA LYS A 124 22.96 2.94 0.20
C LYS A 124 22.00 2.35 -0.83
N ARG A 125 20.79 2.88 -0.95
CA ARG A 125 19.82 2.57 -2.02
C ARG A 125 20.04 3.41 -3.28
N GLY A 126 21.19 4.08 -3.41
CA GLY A 126 21.55 4.86 -4.60
C GLY A 126 20.89 6.23 -4.71
N ILE A 127 20.08 6.66 -3.72
CA ILE A 127 19.43 7.97 -3.74
C ILE A 127 20.47 9.06 -3.45
N SER A 128 20.48 10.12 -4.26
CA SER A 128 21.47 11.19 -4.10
C SER A 128 21.24 11.97 -2.80
N ARG A 129 22.35 12.42 -2.20
CA ARG A 129 22.31 13.25 -1.00
C ARG A 129 21.47 14.52 -1.19
N LYS A 130 21.57 15.17 -2.36
CA LYS A 130 20.80 16.39 -2.70
C LYS A 130 19.29 16.15 -2.65
N VAL A 131 18.82 15.02 -3.18
CA VAL A 131 17.38 14.65 -3.14
C VAL A 131 16.91 14.42 -1.71
N ILE A 132 17.70 13.71 -0.90
CA ILE A 132 17.37 13.44 0.51
C ILE A 132 17.31 14.77 1.29
N GLU A 133 18.31 15.65 1.14
CA GLU A 133 18.34 16.96 1.79
C GLU A 133 17.16 17.85 1.41
N ALA A 134 16.75 17.84 0.14
CA ALA A 134 15.58 18.57 -0.32
C ALA A 134 14.30 18.06 0.36
N CYS A 135 14.11 16.74 0.44
CA CYS A 135 12.93 16.14 1.07
C CYS A 135 12.87 16.39 2.59
N VAL A 136 14.03 16.35 3.26
CA VAL A 136 14.13 16.69 4.70
C VAL A 136 13.79 18.16 4.94
N ARG A 137 14.33 19.07 4.11
CA ARG A 137 14.04 20.50 4.21
C ARG A 137 12.57 20.82 3.95
N ALA A 138 11.93 20.12 3.02
CA ALA A 138 10.50 20.23 2.75
C ALA A 138 9.62 19.60 3.86
N GLY A 139 10.21 18.92 4.84
CA GLY A 139 9.49 18.23 5.92
C GLY A 139 8.62 17.10 5.40
N ILE A 140 9.02 16.46 4.30
CA ILE A 140 8.34 15.30 3.71
C ILE A 140 9.11 13.99 3.90
N LEU A 141 10.32 14.07 4.47
CA LEU A 141 11.15 12.94 4.84
C LEU A 141 11.85 13.23 6.17
N TYR A 142 11.77 12.32 7.14
CA TYR A 142 12.56 12.40 8.36
C TYR A 142 12.76 11.01 9.00
N GLU A 143 13.63 10.96 10.00
CA GLU A 143 13.89 9.77 10.83
C GLU A 143 12.99 9.80 12.08
N SER A 144 12.23 8.73 12.33
CA SER A 144 11.42 8.60 13.55
C SER A 144 12.28 8.30 14.79
N ALA A 145 11.91 8.84 15.95
CA ALA A 145 12.69 8.76 17.18
C ALA A 145 12.85 7.33 17.73
N ASP A 146 11.74 6.59 17.84
CA ASP A 146 11.72 5.32 18.59
C ASP A 146 12.37 4.16 17.82
N TYR A 147 12.16 4.13 16.49
CA TYR A 147 12.52 3.00 15.65
C TYR A 147 13.45 3.36 14.49
N HIS A 148 13.80 4.64 14.35
CA HIS A 148 14.67 5.13 13.28
C HIS A 148 14.22 4.72 11.87
N ASN A 149 12.90 4.64 11.66
CA ASN A 149 12.31 4.45 10.34
C ASN A 149 12.46 5.74 9.52
N ALA A 150 12.65 5.59 8.21
CA ALA A 150 12.41 6.66 7.25
C ALA A 150 10.90 6.88 7.14
N VAL A 151 10.44 8.09 7.50
CA VAL A 151 9.05 8.49 7.44
C VAL A 151 8.85 9.38 6.21
N PHE A 152 8.09 8.87 5.24
CA PHE A 152 7.72 9.59 4.02
C PHE A 152 6.33 10.19 4.22
N VAL A 153 6.25 11.52 4.26
CA VAL A 153 5.02 12.26 4.57
C VAL A 153 4.38 12.76 3.29
N GLY A 154 3.08 12.53 3.18
CA GLY A 154 2.25 13.16 2.17
C GLY A 154 1.42 14.28 2.81
N LYS A 155 1.33 15.40 2.09
CA LYS A 155 0.71 16.64 2.55
C LYS A 155 -0.45 17.02 1.66
N ASP A 156 -1.44 17.70 2.23
CA ASP A 156 -2.47 18.38 1.47
C ASP A 156 -1.97 19.73 0.91
N GLU A 157 -2.84 20.43 0.19
CA GLU A 157 -2.57 21.70 -0.48
C GLU A 157 -2.22 22.82 0.51
N SER A 158 -2.65 22.70 1.77
CA SER A 158 -2.28 23.64 2.85
C SER A 158 -0.91 23.35 3.45
N GLY A 159 -0.26 22.26 3.05
CA GLY A 159 0.99 21.78 3.62
C GLY A 159 0.81 20.94 4.89
N THR A 160 -0.42 20.58 5.25
CA THR A 160 -0.72 19.76 6.43
C THR A 160 -0.47 18.29 6.13
N ALA A 161 0.20 17.58 7.03
CA ALA A 161 0.43 16.14 6.87
C ALA A 161 -0.90 15.36 6.97
N ARG A 162 -1.16 14.52 5.97
CA ARG A 162 -2.36 13.65 5.90
C ARG A 162 -2.03 12.18 5.73
N TYR A 163 -0.78 11.87 5.39
CA TYR A 163 -0.32 10.52 5.10
C TYR A 163 1.09 10.33 5.61
N ALA A 164 1.40 9.14 6.11
CA ALA A 164 2.79 8.76 6.37
C ALA A 164 3.05 7.28 6.10
N PHE A 165 4.10 7.01 5.32
CA PHE A 165 4.65 5.68 5.10
C PHE A 165 5.97 5.53 5.84
N LEU A 166 6.11 4.46 6.60
CA LEU A 166 7.28 4.13 7.41
C LEU A 166 8.05 3.01 6.73
N ARG A 167 9.36 3.22 6.56
CA ARG A 167 10.31 2.20 6.10
C ARG A 167 11.41 2.01 7.12
N GLY A 168 11.63 0.77 7.57
CA GLY A 168 12.76 0.43 8.43
C GLY A 168 14.09 0.69 7.74
N THR A 169 15.03 1.30 8.48
CA THR A 169 16.39 1.60 7.98
C THR A 169 17.36 0.43 8.20
N TYR A 170 16.99 -0.54 9.03
CA TYR A 170 17.79 -1.74 9.26
C TYR A 170 17.70 -2.70 8.07
N THR A 171 18.85 -3.08 7.52
CA THR A 171 18.92 -3.88 6.28
C THR A 171 19.18 -5.37 6.51
N LYS A 172 19.25 -5.85 7.77
CA LYS A 172 19.34 -7.30 8.04
C LYS A 172 17.97 -7.82 8.44
N GLY A 173 17.56 -8.94 7.85
CA GLY A 173 16.23 -9.52 8.08
C GLY A 173 15.13 -8.89 7.22
N LYS A 174 13.87 -9.19 7.56
CA LYS A 174 12.70 -8.77 6.80
C LYS A 174 12.51 -7.24 6.89
N PRO A 175 12.45 -6.51 5.77
CA PRO A 175 12.24 -5.06 5.80
C PRO A 175 10.91 -4.67 6.44
N PHE A 176 10.95 -3.78 7.43
CA PHE A 176 9.75 -3.18 8.00
C PHE A 176 9.15 -2.16 7.02
N LYS A 177 7.85 -2.28 6.74
CA LYS A 177 7.06 -1.29 6.02
C LYS A 177 5.67 -1.19 6.65
N ALA A 178 5.21 0.03 6.87
CA ALA A 178 3.89 0.28 7.44
C ALA A 178 3.36 1.64 7.01
N GLU A 179 2.05 1.81 7.09
CA GLU A 179 1.40 3.12 6.97
C GLU A 179 0.91 3.53 8.34
N MET A 180 0.99 4.83 8.65
CA MET A 180 0.46 5.34 9.92
C MET A 180 -1.05 5.19 9.95
N SER A 181 -1.57 4.81 11.12
CA SER A 181 -3.02 4.79 11.35
C SER A 181 -3.61 6.18 11.10
N GLY A 182 -4.79 6.22 10.47
CA GLY A 182 -5.44 7.48 10.07
C GLY A 182 -4.91 8.09 8.77
N SER A 183 -3.90 7.50 8.11
CA SER A 183 -3.37 8.03 6.85
C SER A 183 -4.42 8.05 5.74
N GLU A 184 -4.51 9.18 5.04
CA GLU A 184 -5.40 9.39 3.91
C GLU A 184 -4.67 9.11 2.59
N LYS A 185 -4.98 8.00 1.94
CA LYS A 185 -4.37 7.59 0.66
C LYS A 185 -4.50 8.62 -0.47
N ALA A 186 -5.47 9.54 -0.38
CA ALA A 186 -5.64 10.65 -1.31
C ALA A 186 -4.46 11.63 -1.32
N TYR A 187 -3.62 11.60 -0.28
CA TYR A 187 -2.48 12.47 -0.07
C TYR A 187 -1.19 11.66 0.09
N CYS A 188 -1.03 10.56 -0.64
CA CYS A 188 0.23 9.80 -0.65
C CYS A 188 1.46 10.69 -0.95
N PHE A 189 2.65 10.18 -0.64
CA PHE A 189 3.92 10.88 -0.85
C PHE A 189 4.05 11.40 -2.30
N CYS A 190 4.33 12.69 -2.43
CA CYS A 190 4.40 13.37 -3.72
C CYS A 190 5.53 14.41 -3.73
N LEU A 191 6.21 14.54 -4.86
CA LEU A 191 7.18 15.61 -5.11
C LEU A 191 6.64 16.56 -6.20
N PRO A 192 6.62 17.87 -5.92
CA PRO A 192 6.25 18.86 -6.92
C PRO A 192 7.36 19.06 -7.95
N PRO A 193 7.00 19.49 -9.17
CA PRO A 193 7.96 19.92 -10.17
C PRO A 193 8.60 21.28 -9.83
N GLU A 194 9.71 21.57 -10.47
CA GLU A 194 10.24 22.92 -10.64
C GLU A 194 9.50 23.59 -11.81
N GLY A 195 8.58 24.51 -11.48
CA GLY A 195 7.79 25.25 -12.45
C GLY A 195 6.46 24.60 -12.81
N LYS A 196 5.84 25.08 -13.90
CA LYS A 196 4.55 24.55 -14.39
C LYS A 196 4.79 23.36 -15.30
N THR A 197 3.94 22.34 -15.21
CA THR A 197 4.01 21.13 -16.03
C THR A 197 2.62 20.52 -16.17
N SER A 198 2.39 19.79 -17.26
CA SER A 198 1.22 18.93 -17.46
C SER A 198 1.57 17.44 -17.32
N ARG A 199 2.76 17.13 -16.78
CA ARG A 199 3.30 15.78 -16.68
C ARG A 199 3.28 15.25 -15.24
N LEU A 200 2.84 14.02 -15.09
CA LEU A 200 2.83 13.27 -13.83
C LEU A 200 3.53 11.92 -14.02
N ALA A 201 4.51 11.60 -13.18
CA ALA A 201 5.06 10.26 -13.06
C ALA A 201 4.50 9.55 -11.81
N VAL A 202 4.07 8.28 -11.95
CA VAL A 202 3.50 7.49 -10.85
C VAL A 202 4.38 6.28 -10.51
N TYR A 203 4.57 6.04 -9.21
CA TYR A 203 5.48 5.03 -8.69
C TYR A 203 4.78 4.14 -7.67
N GLU A 204 5.26 2.91 -7.48
CA GLU A 204 4.70 2.02 -6.46
C GLU A 204 4.87 2.58 -5.03
N ALA A 205 6.09 2.97 -4.66
CA ALA A 205 6.39 3.51 -3.34
C ALA A 205 7.38 4.68 -3.41
N ALA A 206 7.54 5.37 -2.26
CA ALA A 206 8.27 6.62 -2.16
C ALA A 206 9.78 6.48 -2.44
N ILE A 207 10.37 5.31 -2.16
CA ILE A 207 11.80 5.07 -2.41
C ILE A 207 12.08 5.07 -3.91
N GLU A 208 11.21 4.43 -4.70
CA GLU A 208 11.32 4.37 -6.16
C GLU A 208 11.13 5.76 -6.75
N THR A 209 10.23 6.57 -6.18
CA THR A 209 10.07 7.99 -6.52
C THR A 209 11.39 8.78 -6.37
N LEU A 210 12.08 8.63 -5.23
CA LEU A 210 13.35 9.32 -4.98
C LEU A 210 14.51 8.79 -5.84
N ALA A 211 14.53 7.48 -6.06
CA ALA A 211 15.55 6.81 -6.85
C ALA A 211 15.45 7.22 -8.33
N HIS A 212 14.23 7.26 -8.88
CA HIS A 212 13.99 7.73 -10.24
C HIS A 212 14.37 9.20 -10.42
N LEU A 213 13.98 10.08 -9.49
CA LEU A 213 14.42 11.48 -9.50
C LEU A 213 15.95 11.60 -9.48
N THR A 214 16.64 10.74 -8.73
CA THR A 214 18.12 10.70 -8.72
C THR A 214 18.69 10.25 -10.07
N LEU A 215 18.07 9.28 -10.72
CA LEU A 215 18.51 8.74 -12.01
C LEU A 215 18.32 9.74 -13.15
N GLU A 216 17.16 10.38 -13.20
CA GLU A 216 16.74 11.33 -14.24
C GLU A 216 17.41 12.69 -14.08
N GLY A 217 17.55 13.18 -12.84
CA GLY A 217 18.23 14.43 -12.51
C GLY A 217 17.45 15.71 -12.86
N THR A 218 16.23 15.60 -13.40
CA THR A 218 15.33 16.72 -13.70
C THR A 218 14.12 16.73 -12.76
N SER A 219 13.63 17.91 -12.39
CA SER A 219 12.43 18.07 -11.57
C SER A 219 11.25 18.60 -12.40
N ASP A 220 11.10 18.23 -13.66
CA ASP A 220 10.19 18.84 -14.65
C ASP A 220 8.75 18.28 -14.66
N LYS A 221 8.45 17.36 -13.73
CA LYS A 221 7.16 16.66 -13.61
C LYS A 221 6.79 16.41 -12.16
N TRP A 222 5.50 16.33 -11.91
CA TRP A 222 4.98 15.80 -10.65
C TRP A 222 5.41 14.35 -10.49
N ARG A 223 5.72 13.94 -9.26
CA ARG A 223 6.08 12.55 -8.96
C ARG A 223 5.25 12.04 -7.79
N LEU A 224 4.39 11.08 -8.04
CA LEU A 224 3.41 10.57 -7.07
C LEU A 224 3.68 9.11 -6.73
N SER A 225 3.86 8.81 -5.45
CA SER A 225 3.78 7.44 -4.97
C SER A 225 2.32 7.02 -4.83
N LEU A 226 1.97 5.82 -5.29
CA LEU A 226 0.63 5.26 -5.17
C LEU A 226 0.34 4.68 -3.76
N GLY A 227 1.35 4.59 -2.89
CA GLY A 227 1.21 3.98 -1.57
C GLY A 227 1.01 2.46 -1.66
N GLY A 228 1.75 1.82 -2.56
CA GLY A 228 1.63 0.41 -2.92
C GLY A 228 0.72 0.17 -4.11
N ILE A 229 0.94 -0.97 -4.76
CA ILE A 229 0.11 -1.48 -5.86
C ILE A 229 -0.44 -2.85 -5.49
N TYR A 230 -1.53 -3.22 -6.15
CA TYR A 230 -2.08 -4.57 -6.06
C TYR A 230 -1.77 -5.32 -7.35
N ALA A 231 -1.47 -6.60 -7.22
CA ALA A 231 -1.53 -7.57 -8.29
C ALA A 231 -1.96 -8.93 -7.71
N PRO A 232 -2.63 -9.78 -8.50
CA PRO A 232 -2.91 -11.17 -8.11
C PRO A 232 -1.59 -11.94 -7.89
N LYS A 233 -1.68 -13.12 -7.27
CA LYS A 233 -0.52 -14.03 -7.27
C LYS A 233 -0.26 -14.51 -8.69
N GLU A 234 1.00 -14.49 -9.09
CA GLU A 234 1.43 -15.00 -10.39
C GLU A 234 0.97 -16.45 -10.57
N GLY A 235 0.35 -16.76 -11.71
CA GLY A 235 -0.19 -18.09 -12.02
C GLY A 235 -1.59 -18.39 -11.46
N GLN A 236 -2.25 -17.48 -10.74
CA GLN A 236 -3.67 -17.66 -10.37
C GLN A 236 -4.62 -17.10 -11.43
N GLU A 237 -5.68 -17.85 -11.76
CA GLU A 237 -6.75 -17.35 -12.63
C GLU A 237 -7.42 -16.13 -11.99
N THR A 238 -7.43 -15.02 -12.71
CA THR A 238 -8.15 -13.81 -12.30
C THR A 238 -9.63 -13.97 -12.60
N GLN A 239 -10.35 -14.73 -11.78
CA GLN A 239 -11.82 -14.69 -11.84
C GLN A 239 -12.30 -13.28 -11.46
N SER A 240 -13.00 -12.64 -12.41
CA SER A 240 -13.69 -11.35 -12.30
C SER A 240 -12.96 -10.28 -11.47
N PHE A 241 -11.71 -9.97 -11.84
CA PHE A 241 -11.00 -8.85 -11.23
C PHE A 241 -11.43 -7.53 -11.87
N SER A 242 -12.11 -6.68 -11.09
CA SER A 242 -12.33 -5.27 -11.46
C SER A 242 -11.17 -4.44 -10.94
N PHE A 243 -10.42 -3.83 -11.87
CA PHE A 243 -9.34 -2.92 -11.51
C PHE A 243 -9.87 -1.70 -10.78
N LYS A 244 -9.54 -1.60 -9.49
CA LYS A 244 -9.80 -0.41 -8.68
C LYS A 244 -8.68 0.59 -8.92
N LYS A 245 -9.03 1.75 -9.47
CA LYS A 245 -8.09 2.86 -9.66
C LYS A 245 -7.48 3.28 -8.32
N PRO A 246 -6.17 3.57 -8.25
CA PRO A 246 -5.53 3.98 -7.00
C PRO A 246 -6.13 5.28 -6.45
N PRO A 247 -6.55 5.34 -5.17
CA PRO A 247 -7.12 6.56 -4.57
C PRO A 247 -6.17 7.76 -4.65
N ALA A 248 -4.86 7.53 -4.48
CA ALA A 248 -3.83 8.56 -4.62
C ALA A 248 -3.88 9.23 -6.00
N LEU A 249 -3.99 8.43 -7.06
CA LEU A 249 -3.97 8.92 -8.44
C LEU A 249 -5.27 9.65 -8.79
N GLU A 250 -6.43 9.09 -8.45
CA GLU A 250 -7.71 9.73 -8.74
C GLU A 250 -7.85 11.07 -8.01
N ALA A 251 -7.46 11.11 -6.72
CA ALA A 251 -7.51 12.34 -5.94
C ALA A 251 -6.52 13.38 -6.47
N PHE A 252 -5.31 12.96 -6.86
CA PHE A 252 -4.32 13.85 -7.46
C PHE A 252 -4.84 14.46 -8.78
N LEU A 253 -5.32 13.63 -9.71
CA LEU A 253 -5.83 14.11 -11.01
C LEU A 253 -7.08 14.99 -10.87
N GLY A 254 -7.89 14.79 -9.83
CA GLY A 254 -9.01 15.67 -9.52
C GLY A 254 -8.59 17.08 -9.08
N ARG A 255 -7.41 17.19 -8.46
CA ARG A 255 -6.84 18.47 -7.98
C ARG A 255 -5.91 19.14 -9.00
N HIS A 256 -5.39 18.35 -9.93
CA HIS A 256 -4.48 18.78 -10.98
C HIS A 256 -5.10 18.58 -12.38
N PRO A 257 -6.12 19.38 -12.75
CA PRO A 257 -6.77 19.26 -14.06
C PRO A 257 -5.85 19.63 -15.23
N GLU A 258 -4.71 20.26 -14.97
CA GLU A 258 -3.67 20.59 -15.95
C GLU A 258 -2.86 19.37 -16.45
N ILE A 259 -3.00 18.20 -15.82
CA ILE A 259 -2.26 17.00 -16.21
C ILE A 259 -2.82 16.43 -17.51
N GLU A 260 -1.92 16.20 -18.46
CA GLU A 260 -2.21 15.65 -19.79
C GLU A 260 -1.42 14.36 -20.06
N GLU A 261 -0.25 14.19 -19.43
CA GLU A 261 0.60 13.00 -19.54
C GLU A 261 0.74 12.28 -18.20
N ILE A 262 0.57 10.95 -18.22
CA ILE A 262 0.90 10.06 -17.10
C ILE A 262 2.03 9.11 -17.53
N GLU A 263 3.18 9.26 -16.89
CA GLU A 263 4.30 8.35 -16.98
C GLU A 263 4.20 7.28 -15.88
N ILE A 264 4.11 6.02 -16.26
CA ILE A 264 3.99 4.89 -15.34
C ILE A 264 5.39 4.34 -15.07
N CYS A 265 5.81 4.46 -13.82
CA CYS A 265 7.15 4.12 -13.33
C CYS A 265 7.10 3.05 -12.22
N THR A 266 6.27 2.02 -12.40
CA THR A 266 6.18 0.87 -11.48
C THR A 266 7.38 -0.07 -11.64
N ASN A 267 7.49 -1.04 -10.73
CA ASN A 267 8.57 -2.02 -10.76
C ASN A 267 8.48 -2.94 -11.99
N SER A 268 9.61 -3.51 -12.39
CA SER A 268 9.68 -4.46 -13.50
C SER A 268 9.51 -5.91 -13.03
N ASP A 269 8.74 -6.14 -11.98
CA ASP A 269 8.31 -7.47 -11.55
C ASP A 269 6.89 -7.76 -12.06
N PHE A 270 6.37 -8.96 -11.75
CA PHE A 270 5.01 -9.33 -12.14
C PHE A 270 3.98 -8.29 -11.67
N ALA A 271 4.06 -7.87 -10.41
CA ALA A 271 3.08 -6.99 -9.81
C ALA A 271 3.09 -5.58 -10.43
N GLY A 272 4.29 -5.04 -10.64
CA GLY A 272 4.51 -3.75 -11.27
C GLY A 272 4.09 -3.73 -12.73
N ARG A 273 4.44 -4.73 -13.53
CA ARG A 273 3.97 -4.85 -14.93
C ARG A 273 2.46 -5.00 -15.02
N TRP A 274 1.89 -5.82 -14.14
CA TRP A 274 0.45 -6.03 -14.11
C TRP A 274 -0.26 -4.72 -13.76
N ALA A 275 0.21 -3.99 -12.75
CA ALA A 275 -0.36 -2.70 -12.37
C ALA A 275 -0.20 -1.66 -13.49
N ALA A 276 0.96 -1.63 -14.17
CA ALA A 276 1.21 -0.74 -15.30
C ALA A 276 0.20 -0.95 -16.43
N GLY A 277 -0.02 -2.20 -16.86
CA GLY A 277 -0.97 -2.51 -17.93
C GLY A 277 -2.40 -2.09 -17.59
N HIS A 278 -2.84 -2.29 -16.34
CA HIS A 278 -4.18 -1.87 -15.91
C HIS A 278 -4.30 -0.36 -15.77
N LEU A 279 -3.27 0.33 -15.27
CA LEU A 279 -3.22 1.78 -15.24
C LEU A 279 -3.29 2.35 -16.66
N ALA A 280 -2.44 1.87 -17.56
CA ALA A 280 -2.43 2.29 -18.96
C ALA A 280 -3.83 2.14 -19.58
N LYS A 281 -4.43 0.96 -19.44
CA LYS A 281 -5.79 0.70 -19.94
C LYS A 281 -6.86 1.60 -19.34
N ALA A 282 -6.78 1.89 -18.04
CA ALA A 282 -7.76 2.70 -17.34
C ALA A 282 -7.71 4.20 -17.70
N TYR A 283 -6.56 4.70 -18.19
CA TYR A 283 -6.31 6.13 -18.39
C TYR A 283 -6.00 6.55 -19.84
N GLN A 284 -5.67 5.62 -20.75
CA GLN A 284 -5.27 5.90 -22.15
C GLN A 284 -6.27 6.70 -23.00
N GLY A 285 -7.56 6.76 -22.61
CA GLY A 285 -8.55 7.56 -23.33
C GLY A 285 -8.58 9.04 -22.94
N LYS A 286 -8.01 9.40 -21.79
CA LYS A 286 -8.04 10.77 -21.24
C LYS A 286 -6.65 11.40 -21.16
N TYR A 287 -5.61 10.60 -20.95
CA TYR A 287 -4.25 11.07 -20.78
C TYR A 287 -3.32 10.35 -21.75
N ARG A 288 -2.25 11.04 -22.17
CA ARG A 288 -1.15 10.39 -22.87
C ARG A 288 -0.38 9.51 -21.89
N ILE A 289 -0.34 8.21 -22.14
CA ILE A 289 0.35 7.25 -21.28
C ILE A 289 1.75 6.99 -21.81
N VAL A 290 2.74 7.04 -20.91
CA VAL A 290 4.11 6.63 -21.17
C VAL A 290 4.48 5.55 -20.18
N GLU A 291 4.83 4.35 -20.66
CA GLU A 291 5.37 3.30 -19.79
C GLU A 291 6.88 3.44 -19.73
N ASN A 292 7.41 3.75 -18.55
CA ASN A 292 8.83 3.83 -18.27
C ASN A 292 9.09 2.91 -17.09
N LEU A 293 9.25 1.61 -17.33
CA LEU A 293 9.59 0.64 -16.30
C LEU A 293 11.11 0.39 -16.30
N PRO A 294 11.70 -0.10 -15.19
CA PRO A 294 13.08 -0.57 -15.18
C PRO A 294 13.32 -1.60 -16.31
N GLY A 295 14.37 -1.37 -17.12
CA GLY A 295 14.65 -2.23 -18.28
C GLY A 295 15.15 -3.64 -17.94
N LYS A 296 15.53 -3.87 -16.68
CA LYS A 296 15.99 -5.16 -16.17
C LYS A 296 14.86 -5.85 -15.42
N ASP A 297 14.56 -7.09 -15.81
CA ASP A 297 13.48 -7.88 -15.21
C ASP A 297 13.69 -8.06 -13.70
N GLY A 298 12.62 -7.91 -12.94
CA GLY A 298 12.61 -8.02 -11.48
C GLY A 298 13.22 -6.84 -10.72
N CYS A 299 13.75 -5.81 -11.40
CA CYS A 299 14.35 -4.66 -10.73
C CYS A 299 13.34 -3.54 -10.41
N ASP A 300 13.65 -2.81 -9.34
CA ASP A 300 13.06 -1.51 -9.02
C ASP A 300 14.02 -0.35 -9.38
N TYR A 301 13.57 0.90 -9.27
CA TYR A 301 14.42 2.06 -9.57
C TYR A 301 15.55 2.29 -8.56
N ALA A 302 15.40 1.82 -7.32
CA ALA A 302 16.46 1.91 -6.32
C ALA A 302 17.59 0.91 -6.61
N ASP A 303 17.30 -0.25 -7.20
CA ASP A 303 18.31 -1.18 -7.71
C ASP A 303 19.13 -0.51 -8.82
N LEU A 304 18.46 0.11 -9.81
CA LEU A 304 19.13 0.83 -10.90
C LEU A 304 19.97 2.02 -10.39
N ALA A 305 19.45 2.78 -9.42
CA ALA A 305 20.18 3.89 -8.81
C ALA A 305 21.43 3.42 -8.08
N LYS A 306 21.34 2.29 -7.36
CA LYS A 306 22.46 1.67 -6.66
C LYS A 306 23.51 1.15 -7.64
N GLU A 307 23.11 0.47 -8.72
CA GLU A 307 24.02 -0.01 -9.76
C GLU A 307 24.78 1.17 -10.41
N LYS A 308 24.08 2.24 -10.80
CA LYS A 308 24.71 3.45 -11.35
C LYS A 308 25.71 4.10 -10.38
N GLN A 309 25.39 4.13 -9.08
CA GLN A 309 26.29 4.65 -8.04
C GLN A 309 27.56 3.78 -7.91
N GLU A 310 27.41 2.46 -7.92
CA GLU A 310 28.53 1.51 -7.84
C GLU A 310 29.44 1.60 -9.07
N GLU A 311 28.87 1.72 -10.26
CA GLU A 311 29.63 1.97 -11.50
C GLU A 311 30.43 3.27 -11.44
N GLN A 312 29.81 4.36 -10.99
CA GLN A 312 30.49 5.66 -10.85
C GLN A 312 31.65 5.59 -9.85
N ALA A 313 31.44 4.93 -8.71
CA ALA A 313 32.48 4.72 -7.69
C ALA A 313 33.65 3.87 -8.24
N ALA A 314 33.35 2.81 -9.01
CA ALA A 314 34.37 1.99 -9.66
C ALA A 314 35.19 2.79 -10.68
N ARG A 315 34.53 3.60 -11.52
CA ARG A 315 35.19 4.48 -12.49
C ARG A 315 36.10 5.51 -11.80
N GLN A 316 35.65 6.12 -10.70
CA GLN A 316 36.45 7.07 -9.93
C GLN A 316 37.69 6.41 -9.30
N ARG A 317 37.55 5.21 -8.71
CA ARG A 317 38.68 4.45 -8.17
C ARG A 317 39.70 4.10 -9.25
N ALA A 318 39.23 3.70 -10.43
CA ALA A 318 40.11 3.40 -11.56
C ALA A 318 40.84 4.64 -12.08
N ALA A 319 40.20 5.81 -12.06
CA ALA A 319 40.80 7.08 -12.45
C ALA A 319 41.86 7.57 -11.43
N CYS A 320 41.63 7.38 -10.13
CA CYS A 320 42.61 7.74 -9.09
C CYS A 320 43.78 6.74 -8.95
N SER A 321 43.69 5.57 -9.58
CA SER A 321 44.75 4.54 -9.56
C SER A 321 45.68 4.59 -10.78
N ARG A 322 45.48 5.57 -11.69
CA ARG A 322 46.33 5.87 -12.85
C ARG A 322 47.11 7.15 -12.60
#